data_AF-A0A8T3ZGF5-F1
#
_entry.id   AF-A0A8T3ZGF5-F1
#
_cell.length_a   1.000
_cell.length_b   1.000
_cell.length_c   1.000
_cell.angle_alpha   90.00
_cell.angle_beta   90.00
_cell.angle_gamma   90.00
#
_symmetry.space_group_name_H-M   'P 1'
#
loop_
_entity.id
_entity.type
_entity.pdbx_description
1 polymer ?
#
loop_
_entity_poly.entity_id
_entity_poly.type
_entity_poly.pdbx_seq_one_letter_code
_entity_poly.pdbx_strand_id
1 'polypeptide(L)'
;MGKVTIHELARIIELRKKLNETNFKIAALRLKMINSQDLRNEASAIQEEIGKIERELNSGGIEILIPNSDKLEKLNSEIGTYTEQQILEAMGSKAGKLYELLVERAKITKANYGNRYEIAKISLLANKHKEAKTMLSGNNAEMANQKVLEIAQRIVKRLGIAGVSEPSIADEAEVLIDNRKFWVPSALLKQAGENGEKIGRINAKIQLKNAERQVKKFSEEEEKEFEKMQGEYLALLRERDGMIAEYIKEEKEITEI
;
A
#
# COMPACT_ATOMS: atom_id res chain seq x y z
N MET A 1 17.91 14.61 -12.85
CA MET A 1 17.01 14.42 -11.69
C MET A 1 16.46 13.01 -11.75
N GLY A 2 16.56 12.24 -10.67
CA GLY A 2 15.95 10.91 -10.61
C GLY A 2 14.43 11.04 -10.71
N LYS A 3 13.79 10.24 -11.56
CA LYS A 3 12.34 10.25 -11.73
C LYS A 3 11.72 9.46 -10.58
N VAL A 4 11.35 10.15 -9.50
CA VAL A 4 10.64 9.53 -8.37
C VAL A 4 9.35 8.90 -8.85
N THR A 5 9.13 7.66 -8.45
CA THR A 5 8.02 6.81 -8.86
C THR A 5 7.01 6.62 -7.73
N ILE A 6 5.79 6.22 -8.10
CA ILE A 6 4.75 5.80 -7.15
C ILE A 6 5.25 4.62 -6.29
N HIS A 7 6.07 3.73 -6.87
CA HIS A 7 6.63 2.58 -6.15
C HIS A 7 7.62 3.01 -5.05
N GLU A 8 8.49 3.99 -5.32
CA GLU A 8 9.42 4.52 -4.31
C GLU A 8 8.67 5.24 -3.17
N LEU A 9 7.65 6.02 -3.51
CA LEU A 9 6.76 6.68 -2.54
C LEU A 9 5.93 5.67 -1.72
N ALA A 10 5.51 4.56 -2.31
CA ALA A 10 4.85 3.49 -1.56
C ALA A 10 5.84 2.72 -0.68
N ARG A 11 7.08 2.53 -1.17
CA ARG A 11 8.15 1.79 -0.50
C ARG A 11 8.58 2.47 0.79
N ILE A 12 8.71 3.79 0.82
CA ILE A 12 9.07 4.49 2.07
C ILE A 12 8.00 4.32 3.16
N ILE A 13 6.71 4.26 2.82
CA ILE A 13 5.62 3.99 3.78
C ILE A 13 5.74 2.56 4.33
N GLU A 14 6.04 1.60 3.46
CA GLU A 14 6.32 0.21 3.87
C GLU A 14 7.54 0.12 4.79
N LEU A 15 8.65 0.75 4.43
CA LEU A 15 9.88 0.75 5.22
C LEU A 15 9.67 1.39 6.60
N ARG A 16 8.94 2.51 6.67
CA ARG A 16 8.62 3.16 7.95
C ARG A 16 7.76 2.25 8.84
N LYS A 17 6.80 1.52 8.28
CA LYS A 17 6.06 0.49 9.04
C LYS A 17 7.00 -0.62 9.52
N LYS A 18 7.85 -1.15 8.64
CA LYS A 18 8.78 -2.23 8.97
C LYS A 18 9.76 -1.81 10.07
N LEU A 19 10.32 -0.60 9.97
CA LEU A 19 11.20 -0.03 10.99
C LEU A 19 10.50 0.07 12.35
N ASN A 20 9.26 0.57 12.38
CA ASN A 20 8.48 0.66 13.61
C ASN A 20 8.23 -0.72 14.24
N GLU A 21 7.90 -1.73 13.43
CA GLU A 21 7.70 -3.11 13.90
C GLU A 21 9.00 -3.73 14.43
N THR A 22 10.13 -3.50 13.75
CA THR A 22 11.45 -3.98 14.18
C THR A 22 11.88 -3.29 15.48
N ASN A 23 11.72 -1.97 15.60
CA ASN A 23 12.03 -1.23 16.83
C ASN A 23 11.18 -1.68 18.01
N PHE A 24 9.89 -1.96 17.79
CA PHE A 24 9.03 -2.53 18.82
C PHE A 24 9.53 -3.90 19.30
N LYS A 25 9.94 -4.79 18.38
CA LYS A 25 10.53 -6.09 18.73
C LYS A 25 11.82 -5.92 19.53
N ILE A 26 12.70 -4.98 19.15
CA ILE A 26 13.93 -4.67 19.88
C ILE A 26 13.61 -4.24 21.32
N ALA A 27 12.66 -3.32 21.52
CA ALA A 27 12.25 -2.85 22.84
C ALA A 27 11.72 -4.01 23.71
N ALA A 28 10.86 -4.87 23.13
CA ALA A 28 10.31 -6.03 23.83
C ALA A 28 11.38 -7.05 24.26
N LEU A 29 12.39 -7.32 23.41
CA LEU A 29 13.50 -8.21 23.75
C LEU A 29 14.44 -7.60 24.78
N ARG A 30 14.64 -6.28 24.73
CA ARG A 30 15.47 -5.55 25.70
C ARG A 30 14.93 -5.69 27.14
N LEU A 31 13.62 -5.59 27.34
CA LEU A 31 13.02 -5.81 28.67
C LEU A 31 13.19 -7.25 29.16
N LYS A 32 13.28 -8.22 28.24
CA LYS A 32 13.54 -9.63 28.57
C LYS A 32 15.02 -9.96 28.70
N MET A 33 15.91 -8.97 28.58
CA MET A 33 17.37 -9.15 28.55
C MET A 33 17.84 -10.13 27.45
N ILE A 34 17.10 -10.21 26.34
CA ILE A 34 17.43 -11.07 25.20
C ILE A 34 18.23 -10.24 24.18
N ASN A 35 19.31 -10.82 23.66
CA ASN A 35 20.10 -10.21 22.59
C ASN A 35 19.24 -9.96 21.35
N SER A 36 19.32 -8.76 20.79
CA SER A 36 18.56 -8.30 19.62
C SER A 36 19.46 -7.73 18.52
N GLN A 37 20.74 -8.12 18.48
CA GLN A 37 21.72 -7.55 17.55
C GLN A 37 21.29 -7.69 16.08
N ASP A 38 20.74 -8.83 15.67
CA ASP A 38 20.29 -9.04 14.29
C ASP A 38 19.15 -8.07 13.90
N LEU A 39 18.20 -7.86 14.82
CA LEU A 39 17.12 -6.89 14.61
C LEU A 39 17.63 -5.45 14.58
N ARG A 40 18.67 -5.12 15.37
CA ARG A 40 19.30 -3.79 15.33
C ARG A 40 20.01 -3.55 14.00
N ASN A 41 20.71 -4.56 13.49
CA ASN A 41 21.33 -4.52 12.16
C ASN A 41 20.25 -4.34 11.07
N GLU A 42 19.15 -5.08 11.15
CA GLU A 42 18.00 -4.93 10.25
C GLU A 42 17.39 -3.52 10.32
N ALA A 43 17.15 -2.99 11.52
CA ALA A 43 16.62 -1.64 11.71
C ALA A 43 17.57 -0.58 11.12
N SER A 44 18.88 -0.74 11.31
CA SER A 44 19.88 0.16 10.71
C SER A 44 19.84 0.12 9.19
N ALA A 45 19.75 -1.07 8.58
CA ALA A 45 19.66 -1.21 7.12
C ALA A 45 18.37 -0.57 6.56
N ILE A 46 17.23 -0.78 7.24
CA ILE A 46 15.96 -0.14 6.86
C ILE A 46 16.07 1.39 6.96
N GLN A 47 16.68 1.91 8.02
CA GLN A 47 16.86 3.35 8.23
C GLN A 47 17.75 3.97 7.14
N GLU A 48 18.79 3.27 6.70
CA GLU A 48 19.65 3.69 5.60
C GLU A 48 18.89 3.74 4.26
N GLU A 49 18.07 2.72 3.98
CA GLU A 49 17.21 2.68 2.78
C GLU A 49 16.20 3.83 2.78
N ILE A 50 15.56 4.11 3.92
CA ILE A 50 14.67 5.27 4.10
C ILE A 50 15.43 6.56 3.80
N GLY A 51 16.61 6.76 4.42
CA GLY A 51 17.40 7.97 4.23
C GLY A 51 17.88 8.17 2.78
N LYS A 52 18.12 7.08 2.04
CA LYS A 52 18.39 7.15 0.60
C LYS A 52 17.18 7.68 -0.17
N ILE A 53 16.00 7.09 0.03
CA ILE A 53 14.77 7.53 -0.67
C ILE A 53 14.43 8.97 -0.29
N GLU A 54 14.52 9.35 0.98
CA GLU A 54 14.23 10.72 1.43
C GLU A 54 15.13 11.76 0.77
N ARG A 55 16.43 11.46 0.57
CA ARG A 55 17.33 12.35 -0.17
C ARG A 55 16.90 12.52 -1.62
N GLU A 56 16.46 11.44 -2.27
CA GLU A 56 15.95 11.49 -3.65
C GLU A 56 14.66 12.32 -3.72
N LEU A 57 13.71 12.11 -2.80
CA LEU A 57 12.49 12.90 -2.69
C LEU A 57 12.77 14.39 -2.47
N ASN A 58 13.64 14.72 -1.51
CA ASN A 58 14.02 16.09 -1.19
C ASN A 58 14.71 16.77 -2.38
N SER A 59 15.60 16.05 -3.09
CA SER A 59 16.24 16.56 -4.31
C SER A 59 15.24 16.86 -5.44
N GLY A 60 14.11 16.16 -5.45
CA GLY A 60 12.99 16.39 -6.37
C GLY A 60 11.93 17.36 -5.84
N GLY A 61 12.08 17.89 -4.62
CA GLY A 61 11.08 18.74 -3.98
C GLY A 61 9.74 18.03 -3.71
N ILE A 62 9.76 16.70 -3.53
CA ILE A 62 8.55 15.88 -3.38
C ILE A 62 8.23 15.69 -1.90
N GLU A 63 7.07 16.19 -1.51
CA GLU A 63 6.48 16.01 -0.18
C GLU A 63 5.52 14.79 -0.16
N ILE A 64 5.65 13.91 0.85
CA ILE A 64 4.70 12.80 1.03
C ILE A 64 3.52 13.27 1.88
N LEU A 65 2.32 13.14 1.32
CA LEU A 65 1.08 13.51 1.98
C LEU A 65 0.54 12.32 2.79
N ILE A 66 0.74 12.33 4.11
CA ILE A 66 0.26 11.26 4.99
C ILE A 66 -1.15 11.62 5.51
N PRO A 67 -2.19 10.84 5.19
CA PRO A 67 -3.51 11.07 5.74
C PRO A 67 -3.49 11.01 7.27
N ASN A 68 -4.20 11.94 7.91
CA ASN A 68 -4.26 12.08 9.36
C ASN A 68 -2.89 12.33 10.02
N SER A 69 -1.96 13.01 9.35
CA SER A 69 -0.63 13.40 9.89
C SER A 69 -0.74 14.07 11.25
N ASP A 70 -1.56 15.11 11.39
CA ASP A 70 -1.69 15.90 12.62
C ASP A 70 -2.19 15.05 13.78
N LYS A 71 -3.11 14.13 13.49
CA LYS A 71 -3.63 13.19 14.48
C LYS A 71 -2.57 12.17 14.89
N LEU A 72 -1.79 11.66 13.95
CA LEU A 72 -0.66 10.79 14.25
C LEU A 72 0.39 11.51 15.10
N GLU A 73 0.69 12.77 14.80
CA GLU A 73 1.62 13.58 15.60
C GLU A 73 1.13 13.75 17.04
N LYS A 74 -0.13 14.13 17.23
CA LYS A 74 -0.75 14.22 18.57
C LYS A 74 -0.68 12.89 19.32
N LEU A 75 -1.05 11.79 18.67
CA LEU A 75 -0.97 10.44 19.27
C LEU A 75 0.47 10.07 19.62
N ASN A 76 1.43 10.37 18.75
CA ASN A 76 2.85 10.09 19.01
C ASN A 76 3.37 10.93 20.19
N SER A 77 2.99 12.20 20.28
CA SER A 77 3.35 13.07 21.41
C SER A 77 2.77 12.56 22.73
N GLU A 78 1.49 12.19 22.76
CA GLU A 78 0.85 11.62 23.96
C GLU A 78 1.49 10.30 24.38
N ILE A 79 1.68 9.36 23.43
CA ILE A 79 2.35 8.07 23.68
C ILE A 79 3.80 8.27 24.14
N GLY A 80 4.49 9.27 23.61
CA GLY A 80 5.88 9.60 23.95
C GLY A 80 6.10 10.05 25.40
N THR A 81 5.03 10.38 26.14
CA THR A 81 5.11 10.69 27.58
C THR A 81 5.22 9.46 28.48
N TYR A 82 4.97 8.26 27.93
CA TYR A 82 5.01 7.00 28.65
C TYR A 82 6.35 6.30 28.49
N THR A 83 6.78 5.57 29.51
CA THR A 83 7.99 4.74 29.43
C THR A 83 7.72 3.48 28.60
N GLU A 84 8.78 2.86 28.07
CA GLU A 84 8.66 1.60 27.34
C GLU A 84 8.03 0.48 28.19
N GLN A 85 8.33 0.45 29.49
CA GLN A 85 7.73 -0.48 30.44
C GLN A 85 6.19 -0.32 30.47
N GLN A 86 5.70 0.91 30.60
CA GLN A 86 4.26 1.21 30.61
C GLN A 86 3.58 0.83 29.30
N ILE A 87 4.25 1.09 28.16
CA ILE A 87 3.74 0.71 26.83
C ILE A 87 3.58 -0.81 26.73
N LEU A 88 4.57 -1.58 27.19
CA LEU A 88 4.52 -3.04 27.14
C LEU A 88 3.50 -3.62 28.12
N GLU A 89 3.36 -3.04 29.31
CA GLU A 89 2.31 -3.40 30.27
C GLU A 89 0.91 -3.15 29.71
N ALA A 90 0.68 -1.99 29.08
CA ALA A 90 -0.60 -1.67 28.44
C ALA A 90 -0.92 -2.63 27.27
N MET A 91 0.09 -3.02 26.50
CA MET A 91 -0.05 -4.02 25.43
C MET A 91 -0.37 -5.42 25.98
N GLY A 92 0.18 -5.78 27.14
CA GLY A 92 -0.08 -7.05 27.81
C GLY A 92 -1.48 -7.12 28.43
N SER A 93 -1.88 -6.05 29.13
CA SER A 93 -3.19 -5.95 29.78
C SER A 93 -4.33 -5.71 28.79
N LYS A 94 -4.02 -5.13 27.62
CA LYS A 94 -5.00 -4.72 26.59
C LYS A 94 -6.08 -3.79 27.14
N ALA A 95 -5.74 -2.95 28.11
CA ALA A 95 -6.68 -2.08 28.80
C ALA A 95 -6.08 -0.72 29.16
N GLY A 96 -6.96 0.26 29.39
CA GLY A 96 -6.61 1.61 29.83
C GLY A 96 -6.25 2.58 28.70
N LYS A 97 -6.13 3.87 29.06
CA LYS A 97 -5.92 4.98 28.12
C LYS A 97 -4.74 4.78 27.18
N LEU A 98 -3.59 4.31 27.69
CA LEU A 98 -2.41 4.08 26.87
C LEU A 98 -2.66 3.02 25.79
N TYR A 99 -3.37 1.93 26.13
CA TYR A 99 -3.73 0.91 25.15
C TYR A 99 -4.67 1.46 24.07
N GLU A 100 -5.65 2.30 24.45
CA GLU A 100 -6.56 2.95 23.51
C GLU A 100 -5.81 3.85 22.52
N LEU A 101 -4.86 4.66 23.00
CA LEU A 101 -3.99 5.50 22.16
C LEU A 101 -3.18 4.64 21.17
N LEU A 102 -2.59 3.53 21.65
CA LEU A 102 -1.82 2.60 20.82
C LEU A 102 -2.71 1.96 19.74
N VAL A 103 -3.93 1.54 20.09
CA VAL A 103 -4.90 0.97 19.16
C VAL A 103 -5.31 1.99 18.10
N GLU A 104 -5.58 3.23 18.50
CA GLU A 104 -5.96 4.29 17.56
C GLU A 104 -4.82 4.62 16.59
N ARG A 105 -3.59 4.77 17.10
CA ARG A 105 -2.39 4.94 16.26
C ARG A 105 -2.19 3.76 15.31
N ALA A 106 -2.39 2.53 15.79
CA ALA A 106 -2.26 1.32 14.97
C ALA A 106 -3.32 1.25 13.87
N LYS A 107 -4.57 1.67 14.13
CA LYS A 107 -5.63 1.76 13.12
C LYS A 107 -5.23 2.69 11.98
N ILE A 108 -4.76 3.90 12.30
CA ILE A 108 -4.35 4.88 11.28
C ILE A 108 -3.13 4.37 10.51
N THR A 109 -2.10 3.86 11.21
CA THR A 109 -0.89 3.33 10.58
C THR A 109 -1.20 2.16 9.65
N LYS A 110 -2.11 1.25 10.06
CA LYS A 110 -2.57 0.12 9.25
C LYS A 110 -3.33 0.59 8.02
N ALA A 111 -4.22 1.58 8.16
CA ALA A 111 -4.93 2.18 7.04
C ALA A 111 -3.96 2.82 6.03
N ASN A 112 -3.01 3.62 6.50
CA ASN A 112 -2.00 4.27 5.65
C ASN A 112 -1.12 3.25 4.92
N TYR A 113 -0.70 2.17 5.59
CA TYR A 113 0.04 1.08 4.95
C TYR A 113 -0.80 0.36 3.88
N GLY A 114 -2.06 0.06 4.20
CA GLY A 114 -3.00 -0.55 3.25
C GLY A 114 -3.18 0.31 2.00
N ASN A 115 -3.21 1.63 2.16
CA ASN A 115 -3.46 2.58 1.10
C ASN A 115 -2.18 3.28 0.57
N ARG A 116 -1.00 2.71 0.83
CA ARG A 116 0.31 3.32 0.48
C ARG A 116 0.44 3.74 -0.99
N TYR A 117 -0.18 3.01 -1.92
CA TYR A 117 -0.16 3.36 -3.34
C TYR A 117 -1.06 4.55 -3.67
N GLU A 118 -2.25 4.64 -3.05
CA GLU A 118 -3.12 5.81 -3.19
C GLU A 118 -2.46 7.05 -2.56
N ILE A 119 -1.79 6.87 -1.41
CA ILE A 119 -0.97 7.93 -0.78
C ILE A 119 0.15 8.40 -1.72
N ALA A 120 0.87 7.46 -2.34
CA ALA A 120 1.93 7.76 -3.29
C ALA A 120 1.39 8.51 -4.52
N LYS A 121 0.24 8.06 -5.07
CA LYS A 121 -0.44 8.70 -6.20
C LYS A 121 -0.83 10.15 -5.88
N ILE A 122 -1.52 10.39 -4.76
CA ILE A 122 -1.94 11.74 -4.40
C ILE A 122 -0.75 12.64 -4.06
N SER A 123 0.29 12.10 -3.42
CA SER A 123 1.53 12.84 -3.15
C SER A 123 2.16 13.30 -4.47
N LEU A 124 2.35 12.39 -5.43
CA LEU A 124 2.92 12.74 -6.72
C LEU A 124 2.07 13.78 -7.46
N LEU A 125 0.75 13.58 -7.49
CA LEU A 125 -0.18 14.49 -8.16
C LEU A 125 -0.15 15.89 -7.53
N ALA A 126 -0.16 16.00 -6.20
CA ALA A 126 -0.14 17.28 -5.48
C ALA A 126 1.19 18.03 -5.58
N ASN A 127 2.31 17.32 -5.74
CA ASN A 127 3.61 17.96 -5.97
C ASN A 127 3.75 18.49 -7.40
N LYS A 128 3.08 17.87 -8.38
CA LYS A 128 3.07 18.32 -9.77
C LYS A 128 2.02 19.39 -10.06
N HIS A 129 0.88 19.34 -9.36
CA HIS A 129 -0.27 20.19 -9.62
C HIS A 129 -0.73 20.89 -8.35
N LYS A 130 -0.65 22.22 -8.36
CA LYS A 130 -1.03 23.08 -7.23
C LYS A 130 -2.52 22.94 -6.90
N GLU A 131 -3.35 22.64 -7.88
CA GLU A 131 -4.79 22.45 -7.77
C GLU A 131 -5.12 21.24 -6.88
N ALA A 132 -4.42 20.11 -7.07
CA ALA A 132 -4.57 18.94 -6.21
C ALA A 132 -4.14 19.26 -4.76
N LYS A 133 -3.04 20.00 -4.58
CA LYS A 133 -2.61 20.45 -3.23
C LYS A 133 -3.63 21.40 -2.57
N THR A 134 -4.21 22.31 -3.35
CA THR A 134 -5.23 23.27 -2.90
C THR A 134 -6.52 22.57 -2.50
N MET A 135 -6.97 21.60 -3.29
CA MET A 135 -8.14 20.76 -3.00
C MET A 135 -7.98 19.99 -1.68
N LEU A 136 -6.80 19.39 -1.45
CA LEU A 136 -6.52 18.67 -0.21
C LEU A 136 -6.49 19.58 1.02
N SER A 137 -6.27 20.87 0.83
CA SER A 137 -6.32 21.88 1.88
C SER A 137 -7.74 22.43 2.11
N GLY A 138 -8.75 21.92 1.38
CA GLY A 138 -10.16 22.35 1.50
C GLY A 138 -10.48 23.70 0.84
N ASN A 139 -9.59 24.22 0.00
CA ASN A 139 -9.80 25.48 -0.72
C ASN A 139 -10.34 25.21 -2.13
N ASN A 140 -11.21 26.10 -2.63
CA ASN A 140 -11.69 26.05 -4.00
C ASN A 140 -10.55 26.39 -4.96
N ALA A 141 -10.26 25.48 -5.89
CA ALA A 141 -9.29 25.72 -6.94
C ALA A 141 -9.98 26.42 -8.13
N GLU A 142 -10.04 27.76 -8.09
CA GLU A 142 -10.51 28.55 -9.23
C GLU A 142 -9.57 28.32 -10.44
N MET A 143 -10.14 28.02 -11.61
CA MET A 143 -9.42 27.70 -12.87
C MET A 143 -8.60 26.40 -12.88
N ALA A 144 -9.01 25.38 -12.13
CA ALA A 144 -8.26 24.14 -12.07
C ALA A 144 -8.41 23.23 -13.31
N ASN A 145 -7.36 22.49 -13.62
CA ASN A 145 -7.44 21.37 -14.56
C ASN A 145 -8.43 20.33 -14.04
N GLN A 146 -9.60 20.27 -14.68
CA GLN A 146 -10.71 19.41 -14.27
C GLN A 146 -10.30 17.93 -14.15
N LYS A 147 -9.47 17.43 -15.07
CA LYS A 147 -8.99 16.04 -15.04
C LYS A 147 -8.14 15.75 -13.80
N VAL A 148 -7.27 16.68 -13.41
CA VAL A 148 -6.43 16.55 -12.20
C VAL A 148 -7.30 16.52 -10.95
N LEU A 149 -8.31 17.39 -10.87
CA LEU A 149 -9.25 17.41 -9.75
C LEU A 149 -10.05 16.11 -9.67
N GLU A 150 -10.54 15.59 -10.79
CA GLU A 150 -11.28 14.32 -10.82
C GLU A 150 -10.44 13.14 -10.31
N ILE A 151 -9.18 13.02 -10.77
CA ILE A 151 -8.24 12.02 -10.27
C ILE A 151 -7.99 12.21 -8.76
N ALA A 152 -7.73 13.45 -8.33
CA ALA A 152 -7.48 13.75 -6.93
C ALA A 152 -8.68 13.39 -6.03
N GLN A 153 -9.90 13.75 -6.44
CA GLN A 153 -11.14 13.42 -5.74
C GLN A 153 -11.36 11.91 -5.62
N ARG A 154 -11.12 11.15 -6.70
CA ARG A 154 -11.17 9.67 -6.67
C ARG A 154 -10.19 9.12 -5.64
N ILE A 155 -8.93 9.55 -5.67
CA ILE A 155 -7.90 9.06 -4.74
C ILE A 155 -8.28 9.41 -3.28
N VAL A 156 -8.75 10.64 -3.02
CA VAL A 156 -9.21 11.04 -1.67
C VAL A 156 -10.36 10.17 -1.18
N LYS A 157 -11.34 9.87 -2.04
CA LYS A 157 -12.46 8.96 -1.72
C LYS A 157 -11.94 7.57 -1.34
N ARG A 158 -11.00 7.02 -2.12
CA ARG A 158 -10.34 5.73 -1.85
C ARG A 158 -9.55 5.73 -0.53
N LEU A 159 -9.00 6.88 -0.15
CA LEU A 159 -8.33 7.08 1.13
C LEU A 159 -9.29 7.24 2.31
N GLY A 160 -10.59 7.42 2.07
CA GLY A 160 -11.60 7.63 3.10
C GLY A 160 -11.46 8.97 3.83
N ILE A 161 -10.88 9.98 3.18
CA ILE A 161 -10.71 11.32 3.74
C ILE A 161 -12.01 12.11 3.53
N ALA A 162 -12.61 12.59 4.63
CA ALA A 162 -13.84 13.37 4.59
C ALA A 162 -13.60 14.82 4.14
N GLY A 163 -14.63 15.48 3.58
CA GLY A 163 -14.62 16.93 3.33
C GLY A 163 -14.24 17.37 1.92
N VAL A 164 -14.00 16.44 1.00
CA VAL A 164 -13.88 16.75 -0.44
C VAL A 164 -15.22 16.46 -1.10
N SER A 165 -15.73 17.41 -1.89
CA SER A 165 -16.99 17.29 -2.63
C SER A 165 -17.04 15.95 -3.35
N GLU A 166 -18.16 15.22 -3.21
CA GLU A 166 -18.34 13.91 -3.84
C GLU A 166 -18.02 14.03 -5.34
N PRO A 167 -17.03 13.28 -5.85
CA PRO A 167 -16.82 13.24 -7.28
C PRO A 167 -18.09 12.67 -7.93
N SER A 168 -18.46 13.23 -9.08
CA SER A 168 -19.49 12.71 -9.98
C SER A 168 -19.15 11.31 -10.55
N ILE A 169 -18.15 10.61 -10.02
CA ILE A 169 -17.44 9.54 -10.71
C ILE A 169 -17.61 8.20 -10.01
N ALA A 170 -18.04 7.24 -10.84
CA ALA A 170 -18.10 5.78 -10.76
C ALA A 170 -18.06 5.13 -9.36
N ASP A 171 -19.09 4.32 -9.11
CA ASP A 171 -19.10 3.31 -8.07
C ASP A 171 -17.91 2.34 -8.28
N GLU A 172 -16.85 2.53 -7.51
CA GLU A 172 -15.63 1.71 -7.49
C GLU A 172 -15.53 0.94 -6.17
N ALA A 173 -15.00 -0.27 -6.23
CA ALA A 173 -14.76 -1.12 -5.09
C ALA A 173 -13.29 -1.58 -5.04
N GLU A 174 -12.80 -1.76 -3.81
CA GLU A 174 -11.46 -2.30 -3.54
C GLU A 174 -11.44 -3.81 -3.82
N VAL A 175 -10.44 -4.27 -4.58
CA VAL A 175 -10.11 -5.69 -4.76
C VAL A 175 -8.63 -5.93 -4.48
N LEU A 176 -8.31 -7.05 -3.82
CA LEU A 176 -6.94 -7.46 -3.55
C LEU A 176 -6.48 -8.48 -4.60
N ILE A 177 -5.41 -8.16 -5.32
CA ILE A 177 -4.80 -9.01 -6.34
C ILE A 177 -3.30 -9.06 -6.06
N ASP A 178 -2.73 -10.26 -5.89
CA ASP A 178 -1.28 -10.46 -5.66
C ASP A 178 -0.70 -9.57 -4.51
N ASN A 179 -1.44 -9.44 -3.40
CA ASN A 179 -1.11 -8.57 -2.25
C ASN A 179 -1.02 -7.06 -2.56
N ARG A 180 -1.51 -6.63 -3.72
CA ARG A 180 -1.71 -5.23 -4.10
C ARG A 180 -3.19 -4.93 -4.17
N LYS A 181 -3.57 -3.76 -3.65
CA LYS A 181 -4.93 -3.24 -3.77
C LYS A 181 -5.13 -2.61 -5.14
N PHE A 182 -6.26 -2.89 -5.75
CA PHE A 182 -6.74 -2.26 -6.97
C PHE A 182 -8.16 -1.75 -6.73
N TRP A 183 -8.55 -0.76 -7.53
CA TRP A 183 -9.91 -0.24 -7.54
C TRP A 183 -10.53 -0.56 -8.89
N VAL A 184 -11.65 -1.26 -8.86
CA VAL A 184 -12.40 -1.68 -10.06
C VAL A 184 -13.82 -1.15 -9.97
N PRO A 185 -14.54 -0.97 -11.08
CA PRO A 185 -15.97 -0.71 -11.05
C PRO A 185 -16.68 -1.73 -10.16
N SER A 186 -17.60 -1.29 -9.30
CA SER A 186 -18.30 -2.15 -8.33
C SER A 186 -19.04 -3.31 -9.00
N ALA A 187 -19.50 -3.11 -10.24
CA ALA A 187 -20.09 -4.17 -11.07
C ALA A 187 -19.13 -5.33 -11.39
N LEU A 188 -17.82 -5.09 -11.41
CA LEU A 188 -16.77 -6.08 -11.69
C LEU A 188 -16.17 -6.71 -10.43
N LEU A 189 -16.52 -6.24 -9.22
CA LEU A 189 -15.91 -6.71 -7.96
C LEU A 189 -15.97 -8.23 -7.81
N LYS A 190 -17.15 -8.81 -8.04
CA LYS A 190 -17.34 -10.26 -7.93
C LYS A 190 -16.50 -11.02 -8.97
N GLN A 191 -16.51 -10.56 -10.22
CA GLN A 191 -15.74 -11.17 -11.30
C GLN A 191 -14.23 -11.11 -11.03
N ALA A 192 -13.74 -9.97 -10.53
CA ALA A 192 -12.33 -9.78 -10.19
C ALA A 192 -11.90 -10.73 -9.05
N GLY A 193 -12.72 -10.89 -8.02
CA GLY A 193 -12.48 -11.84 -6.93
C GLY A 193 -12.44 -13.30 -7.42
N GLU A 194 -13.44 -13.72 -8.20
CA GLU A 194 -13.51 -15.08 -8.75
C GLU A 194 -12.34 -15.39 -9.71
N ASN A 195 -11.96 -14.42 -10.54
CA ASN A 195 -10.80 -14.53 -11.42
C ASN A 195 -9.51 -14.71 -10.62
N GLY A 196 -9.30 -13.93 -9.56
CA GLY A 196 -8.15 -14.07 -8.65
C GLY A 196 -8.07 -15.46 -8.01
N GLU A 197 -9.21 -16.01 -7.55
CA GLU A 197 -9.25 -17.38 -7.03
C GLU A 197 -8.90 -18.43 -8.08
N LYS A 198 -9.41 -18.29 -9.31
CA LYS A 198 -9.11 -19.21 -10.43
C LYS A 198 -7.63 -19.17 -10.79
N ILE A 199 -7.04 -17.98 -10.88
CA ILE A 199 -5.60 -17.77 -11.09
C ILE A 199 -4.80 -18.51 -10.01
N GLY A 200 -5.16 -18.34 -8.74
CA GLY A 200 -4.48 -19.03 -7.63
C GLY A 200 -4.53 -20.56 -7.75
N ARG A 201 -5.71 -21.11 -8.04
CA ARG A 201 -5.91 -22.56 -8.19
C ARG A 201 -5.14 -23.12 -9.37
N ILE A 202 -5.19 -22.47 -10.54
CA ILE A 202 -4.52 -22.99 -11.73
C ILE A 202 -3.00 -22.84 -11.64
N ASN A 203 -2.50 -21.74 -11.07
CA ASN A 203 -1.07 -21.55 -10.83
C ASN A 203 -0.51 -22.65 -9.90
N ALA A 204 -1.23 -23.00 -8.84
CA ALA A 204 -0.84 -24.10 -7.95
C ALA A 204 -0.76 -25.45 -8.71
N LYS A 205 -1.73 -25.74 -9.59
CA LYS A 205 -1.70 -26.94 -10.44
C LYS A 205 -0.51 -26.94 -11.40
N ILE A 206 -0.22 -25.80 -12.04
CA ILE A 206 0.93 -25.64 -12.94
C ILE A 206 2.23 -25.88 -12.17
N GLN A 207 2.38 -25.33 -10.96
CA GLN A 207 3.56 -25.54 -10.12
C GLN A 207 3.75 -27.02 -9.75
N LEU A 208 2.67 -27.70 -9.36
CA LEU A 208 2.70 -29.14 -9.07
C LEU A 208 3.12 -29.96 -10.30
N LYS A 209 2.51 -29.70 -11.45
CA LYS A 209 2.85 -30.38 -12.71
C LYS A 209 4.29 -30.10 -13.15
N ASN A 210 4.78 -28.87 -12.98
CA ASN A 210 6.19 -28.56 -13.22
C ASN A 210 7.13 -29.35 -12.32
N ALA A 211 6.79 -29.52 -11.03
CA ALA A 211 7.57 -30.34 -10.11
C ALA A 211 7.54 -31.83 -10.52
N GLU A 212 6.38 -32.36 -10.90
CA GLU A 212 6.27 -33.72 -11.44
C GLU A 212 7.14 -33.91 -12.68
N ARG A 213 7.14 -32.94 -13.60
CA ARG A 213 7.91 -32.96 -14.85
C ARG A 213 9.43 -32.97 -14.60
N GLN A 214 9.89 -32.46 -13.46
CA GLN A 214 11.30 -32.54 -13.07
C GLN A 214 11.72 -33.95 -12.61
N VAL A 215 10.76 -34.77 -12.16
CA VAL A 215 11.02 -36.11 -11.61
C VAL A 215 10.68 -37.21 -12.62
N LYS A 216 9.76 -36.97 -13.55
CA LYS A 216 9.38 -37.92 -14.60
C LYS A 216 9.21 -37.24 -15.96
N LYS A 217 9.40 -38.01 -17.03
CA LYS A 217 9.03 -37.59 -18.39
C LYS A 217 7.51 -37.71 -18.55
N PHE A 218 6.87 -36.63 -19.02
CA PHE A 218 5.43 -36.61 -19.27
C PHE A 218 5.06 -37.42 -20.52
N SER A 219 3.87 -38.01 -20.51
CA SER A 219 3.25 -38.54 -21.74
C SER A 219 2.75 -37.41 -22.64
N GLU A 220 2.40 -37.72 -23.89
CA GLU A 220 1.81 -36.72 -24.80
C GLU A 220 0.49 -36.15 -24.27
N GLU A 221 -0.33 -36.96 -23.59
CA GLU A 221 -1.56 -36.50 -22.96
C GLU A 221 -1.29 -35.56 -21.78
N GLU A 222 -0.29 -35.87 -20.96
CA GLU A 222 0.11 -35.01 -19.83
C GLU A 222 0.67 -33.67 -20.31
N GLU A 223 1.46 -33.66 -21.39
CA GLU A 223 1.94 -32.41 -22.00
C GLU A 223 0.77 -31.58 -22.55
N LYS A 224 -0.20 -32.19 -23.23
CA LYS A 224 -1.41 -31.48 -23.72
C LYS A 224 -2.26 -30.91 -22.59
N GLU A 225 -2.43 -31.65 -21.50
CA GLU A 225 -3.14 -31.17 -20.31
C GLU A 225 -2.41 -29.96 -19.69
N PHE A 226 -1.09 -30.06 -19.60
CA PHE A 226 -0.24 -29.00 -19.09
C PHE A 226 -0.29 -27.73 -19.93
N GLU A 227 -0.17 -27.84 -21.27
CA GLU A 227 -0.33 -26.73 -22.21
C GLU A 227 -1.71 -26.08 -22.09
N LYS A 228 -2.78 -26.88 -21.96
CA LYS A 228 -4.13 -26.34 -21.75
C LYS A 228 -4.23 -25.53 -20.46
N MET A 229 -3.64 -26.01 -19.36
CA MET A 229 -3.61 -25.27 -18.09
C MET A 229 -2.85 -23.94 -18.23
N GLN A 230 -1.71 -23.94 -18.93
CA GLN A 230 -0.96 -22.71 -19.20
C GLN A 230 -1.79 -21.72 -20.05
N GLY A 231 -2.50 -22.21 -21.07
CA GLY A 231 -3.40 -21.39 -21.88
C GLY A 231 -4.54 -20.77 -21.08
N GLU A 232 -5.20 -21.54 -20.22
CA GLU A 232 -6.24 -21.06 -19.33
C GLU A 232 -5.70 -20.02 -18.33
N TYR A 233 -4.51 -20.26 -17.77
CA TYR A 233 -3.86 -19.29 -16.87
C TYR A 233 -3.59 -17.96 -17.57
N LEU A 234 -3.04 -17.98 -18.78
CA LEU A 234 -2.80 -16.76 -19.57
C LEU A 234 -4.11 -16.03 -19.93
N ALA A 235 -5.19 -16.77 -20.22
CA ALA A 235 -6.49 -16.16 -20.47
C ALA A 235 -7.04 -15.45 -19.22
N LEU A 236 -6.94 -16.08 -18.05
CA LEU A 236 -7.34 -15.47 -16.78
C LEU A 236 -6.51 -14.22 -16.46
N LEU A 237 -5.20 -14.23 -16.72
CA LEU A 237 -4.35 -13.05 -16.55
C LEU A 237 -4.78 -11.90 -17.47
N ARG A 238 -5.14 -12.16 -18.73
CA ARG A 238 -5.64 -11.11 -19.65
C ARG A 238 -6.98 -10.54 -19.18
N GLU A 239 -7.88 -11.39 -18.69
CA GLU A 239 -9.16 -10.96 -18.14
C GLU A 239 -8.94 -10.04 -16.92
N ARG A 240 -8.06 -10.44 -16.01
CA ARG A 240 -7.62 -9.64 -14.86
C ARG A 240 -7.10 -8.28 -15.29
N ASP A 241 -6.16 -8.26 -16.23
CA ASP A 241 -5.53 -7.03 -16.72
C ASP A 241 -6.57 -6.09 -17.35
N GLY A 242 -7.58 -6.65 -18.04
CA GLY A 242 -8.74 -5.89 -18.55
C GLY A 242 -9.58 -5.25 -17.44
N MET A 243 -9.83 -5.97 -16.35
CA MET A 243 -10.62 -5.45 -15.21
C MET A 243 -9.92 -4.29 -14.48
N ILE A 244 -8.59 -4.30 -14.40
CA ILE A 244 -7.80 -3.26 -13.72
C ILE A 244 -7.21 -2.21 -14.67
N ALA A 245 -7.55 -2.25 -15.96
CA ALA A 245 -6.94 -1.42 -16.99
C ALA A 245 -7.11 0.08 -16.72
N GLU A 246 -8.30 0.52 -16.32
CA GLU A 246 -8.56 1.94 -16.01
C GLU A 246 -7.77 2.43 -14.80
N TYR A 247 -7.61 1.59 -13.78
CA TYR A 247 -6.79 1.91 -12.61
C TYR A 247 -5.30 2.06 -12.98
N ILE A 248 -4.78 1.18 -13.84
CA ILE A 248 -3.41 1.25 -14.35
C ILE A 248 -3.23 2.47 -15.26
N LYS A 249 -4.23 2.77 -16.09
CA LYS A 249 -4.21 3.95 -16.96
C LYS A 249 -4.15 5.23 -16.15
N GLU A 250 -4.99 5.37 -15.12
CA GLU A 250 -4.93 6.50 -14.19
C GLU A 250 -3.54 6.63 -13.54
N GLU A 251 -2.94 5.51 -13.11
CA GLU A 251 -1.58 5.51 -12.55
C GLU A 251 -0.54 6.07 -13.54
N LYS A 252 -0.62 5.68 -14.81
CA LYS A 252 0.24 6.21 -15.88
C LYS A 252 0.00 7.70 -16.09
N GLU A 253 -1.26 8.13 -16.15
CA GLU A 253 -1.62 9.54 -16.32
C GLU A 253 -1.01 10.41 -15.20
N ILE A 254 -1.04 9.97 -13.95
CA ILE A 254 -0.40 10.72 -12.84
C ILE A 254 1.12 10.85 -13.04
N THR A 255 1.76 9.87 -13.66
CA THR A 255 3.21 9.92 -13.92
C THR A 255 3.59 10.75 -15.15
N GLU A 256 2.66 10.94 -16.10
CA GLU A 256 2.87 11.60 -17.39
C GLU A 256 2.41 13.06 -17.44
N ILE A 257 1.31 13.39 -16.74
CA ILE A 257 0.87 14.78 -16.49
C ILE A 257 1.88 15.47 -15.57
#